data_AF-A0A562MZ20-F1
#
_entry.id   AF-A0A562MZ20-F1
#
_cell.length_a   1.000
_cell.length_b   1.000
_cell.length_c   1.000
_cell.angle_alpha   90.00
_cell.angle_beta   90.00
_cell.angle_gamma   90.00
#
_symmetry.space_group_name_H-M   'P 1'
#
loop_
_entity.id
_entity.type
_entity.pdbx_description
1 polymer ?
#
loop_
_entity_poly.entity_id
_entity_poly.type
_entity_poly.pdbx_seq_one_letter_code
_entity_poly.pdbx_strand_id
1 'polypeptide(L)' 'MVNWNLVTGKGEKLSSQDVRRSILTFIIKNHPGNQVEFIEKKRSSYRIDIRGGDALIFDFNGQFVRTDRD' A
#
# COMPACT_ATOMS: atom_id res chain seq x y z
N MET A 1 14.07 -7.01 -0.49
CA MET A 1 13.52 -6.06 -1.48
C MET A 1 12.02 -6.22 -1.50
N VAL A 2 11.26 -5.13 -1.44
CA VAL A 2 9.79 -5.17 -1.41
C VAL A 2 9.24 -5.53 -2.79
N ASN A 3 8.23 -6.42 -2.84
CA ASN A 3 7.61 -6.84 -4.10
C ASN A 3 6.38 -5.99 -4.47
N TRP A 4 6.62 -4.88 -5.18
CA TRP A 4 5.55 -4.00 -5.65
C TRP A 4 4.68 -4.59 -6.77
N ASN A 5 5.02 -5.75 -7.33
CA ASN A 5 4.20 -6.42 -8.35
C ASN A 5 2.91 -7.00 -7.75
N LEU A 6 2.82 -7.09 -6.42
CA LEU A 6 1.60 -7.47 -5.72
C LEU A 6 0.50 -6.40 -5.81
N VAL A 7 0.88 -5.13 -5.99
CA VAL A 7 -0.07 -4.03 -6.17
C VAL A 7 -0.56 -4.03 -7.61
N THR A 8 -1.75 -4.57 -7.81
CA THR A 8 -2.42 -4.67 -9.10
C THR A 8 -3.60 -3.70 -9.19
N GLY A 9 -3.74 -2.99 -10.30
CA GLY A 9 -4.95 -2.21 -10.57
C GLY A 9 -6.19 -3.08 -10.62
N LYS A 10 -7.36 -2.54 -10.24
CA LYS A 10 -8.65 -3.24 -10.41
C LYS A 10 -9.13 -3.08 -11.86
N GLY A 11 -8.57 -3.88 -12.78
CA GLY A 11 -9.00 -3.98 -14.18
C GLY A 11 -8.92 -2.67 -14.99
N GLU A 12 -9.74 -2.56 -16.03
CA GLU A 12 -9.70 -1.53 -17.09
C GLU A 12 -9.84 -0.07 -16.64
N LYS A 13 -10.18 0.20 -15.36
CA LYS A 13 -10.41 1.56 -14.84
C LYS A 13 -9.22 2.22 -14.16
N LEU A 14 -8.28 1.45 -13.62
CA LEU A 14 -7.17 1.96 -12.82
C LEU A 14 -5.92 1.12 -13.09
N SER A 15 -4.85 1.75 -13.56
CA SER A 15 -3.61 1.03 -13.82
C SER A 15 -2.91 0.66 -12.51
N SER A 16 -2.12 -0.41 -12.51
CA SER A 16 -1.27 -0.77 -11.36
C SER A 16 -0.31 0.36 -10.98
N GLN A 17 0.09 1.20 -11.94
CA GLN A 17 0.93 2.37 -11.68
C GLN A 17 0.18 3.45 -10.90
N ASP A 18 -1.08 3.71 -11.23
CA ASP A 18 -1.91 4.70 -10.53
C ASP A 18 -2.17 4.29 -9.09
N VAL A 19 -2.53 3.02 -8.86
CA VAL A 19 -2.73 2.47 -7.52
C VAL A 19 -1.45 2.56 -6.69
N ARG A 20 -0.30 2.17 -7.29
CA ARG A 20 1.00 2.28 -6.63
C ARG A 20 1.33 3.74 -6.29
N ARG A 21 1.07 4.67 -7.20
CA ARG A 21 1.32 6.09 -6.99
C ARG A 21 0.47 6.66 -5.86
N SER A 22 -0.81 6.29 -5.78
CA SER A 22 -1.72 6.68 -4.70
C SER A 22 -1.18 6.24 -3.33
N ILE A 23 -0.82 4.96 -3.22
CA ILE A 23 -0.25 4.36 -2.01
C ILE A 23 1.05 5.07 -1.60
N LEU A 24 2.00 5.22 -2.53
CA LEU A 24 3.29 5.86 -2.25
C LEU A 24 3.11 7.31 -1.80
N THR A 25 2.19 8.04 -2.42
CA THR A 25 1.89 9.43 -2.05
C THR A 25 1.39 9.51 -0.60
N PHE A 26 0.51 8.59 -0.20
CA PHE A 26 0.05 8.51 1.19
C PHE A 26 1.21 8.22 2.15
N ILE A 27 2.05 7.23 1.85
CA ILE A 27 3.17 6.83 2.71
C ILE A 27 4.16 7.99 2.86
N ILE A 28 4.58 8.62 1.77
CA ILE A 28 5.52 9.74 1.79
C ILE A 28 4.98 10.91 2.62
N LYS A 29 3.67 11.19 2.53
CA LYS A 29 3.03 12.28 3.27
C LYS A 29 2.90 12.01 4.77
N ASN A 30 2.56 10.79 5.17
CA ASN A 30 2.21 10.47 6.56
C ASN A 30 3.35 9.79 7.34
N HIS A 31 4.29 9.15 6.64
CA HIS A 31 5.44 8.45 7.23
C HIS A 31 6.75 8.84 6.50
N PRO A 32 7.11 10.14 6.48
CA PRO A 32 8.29 10.61 5.78
C PRO A 32 9.56 9.97 6.33
N GLY A 33 10.40 9.43 5.46
CA GLY A 33 11.66 8.79 5.83
C GLY A 33 11.55 7.33 6.29
N ASN A 34 10.34 6.81 6.51
CA ASN A 34 10.17 5.41 6.87
C ASN A 34 10.18 4.51 5.61
N GLN A 35 10.83 3.36 5.74
CA GLN A 35 10.95 2.38 4.65
C GLN A 35 9.77 1.40 4.68
N VAL A 36 9.21 1.08 3.51
CA VAL A 36 8.29 -0.06 3.39
C VAL A 36 9.08 -1.34 3.62
N GLU A 37 8.62 -2.16 4.56
CA GLU A 37 9.25 -3.43 4.93
C GLU A 37 8.62 -4.61 4.19
N PHE A 38 7.29 -4.65 4.14
CA PHE A 38 6.55 -5.75 3.54
C PHE A 38 5.30 -5.25 2.80
N ILE A 39 4.93 -5.97 1.73
CA ILE A 39 3.67 -5.78 1.02
C ILE A 39 2.99 -7.13 0.92
N GLU A 40 1.73 -7.18 1.31
CA GLU A 40 0.86 -8.34 1.20
C GLU A 40 -0.41 -7.97 0.43
N LYS A 41 -0.84 -8.84 -0.49
CA LYS A 41 -2.17 -8.75 -1.10
C LYS A 41 -3.13 -9.67 -0.34
N LYS A 42 -4.05 -9.07 0.40
CA LYS A 42 -5.15 -9.77 1.08
C LYS A 42 -6.34 -9.92 0.12
N ARG A 43 -7.39 -10.63 0.56
CA ARG A 43 -8.59 -10.92 -0.25
C ARG A 43 -9.27 -9.65 -0.80
N SER A 44 -9.21 -8.53 -0.08
CA SER A 44 -9.90 -7.28 -0.45
C SER A 44 -9.04 -6.03 -0.31
N SER A 45 -7.76 -6.16 0.01
CA SER A 45 -6.91 -5.02 0.34
C SER A 45 -5.42 -5.31 0.13
N TYR A 46 -4.64 -4.25 0.05
CA TYR A 46 -3.20 -4.30 0.23
C TYR A 46 -2.86 -3.99 1.68
N ARG A 47 -2.00 -4.80 2.29
CA ARG A 47 -1.36 -4.49 3.56
C ARG A 47 0.08 -4.10 3.30
N ILE A 48 0.51 -3.01 3.90
CA ILE A 48 1.85 -2.46 3.73
C ILE A 48 2.43 -2.20 5.11
N ASP A 49 3.45 -2.98 5.47
CA ASP A 49 4.11 -2.83 6.75
C ASP A 49 5.22 -1.80 6.61
N ILE A 50 5.18 -0.81 7.50
CA ILE A 50 6.20 0.23 7.58
C ILE A 50 7.25 -0.21 8.60
N ARG A 51 8.53 -0.16 8.23
CA ARG A 51 9.62 -0.58 9.11
C ARG A 51 9.57 0.15 10.44
N GLY A 52 9.48 -0.61 11.53
CA GLY A 52 9.43 -0.09 12.89
C GLY A 52 8.16 0.70 13.21
N GLY A 53 7.07 0.49 12.46
CA GLY A 53 5.80 1.17 12.66
C GLY A 53 4.60 0.27 12.38
N ASP A 54 3.43 0.91 12.28
CA ASP A 54 2.16 0.24 12.07
C ASP A 54 2.01 -0.29 10.63
N ALA A 55 1.07 -1.23 10.43
CA ALA A 55 0.69 -1.71 9.12
C ALA A 55 -0.43 -0.85 8.52
N LEU A 56 -0.30 -0.49 7.24
CA LEU A 56 -1.27 0.34 6.54
C LEU A 56 -2.11 -0.50 5.58
N ILE A 57 -3.42 -0.37 5.67
CA ILE A 57 -4.38 -1.09 4.83
C ILE A 57 -4.91 -0.15 3.75
N PHE A 58 -4.77 -0.55 2.49
CA PHE A 58 -5.29 0.14 1.32
C PHE A 58 -6.29 -0.72 0.56
N ASP A 59 -7.31 -0.13 -0.03
CA ASP A 59 -8.20 -0.83 -0.96
C ASP A 59 -7.48 -1.12 -2.31
N PHE A 60 -8.14 -1.85 -3.20
CA PHE A 60 -7.57 -2.14 -4.53
C PHE A 60 -7.50 -0.94 -5.49
N ASN A 61 -8.05 0.22 -5.10
CA ASN A 61 -7.88 1.48 -5.80
C ASN A 61 -6.69 2.29 -5.24
N GLY A 62 -6.03 1.79 -4.18
CA GLY A 62 -4.92 2.46 -3.53
C GLY A 62 -5.37 3.55 -2.56
N GLN A 63 -6.62 3.53 -2.11
CA GLN A 63 -7.14 4.44 -1.09
C GLN A 63 -6.88 3.86 0.30
N PHE A 64 -6.37 4.70 1.20
CA PHE A 64 -6.14 4.30 2.59
C PHE A 64 -7.47 3.98 3.27
N VAL A 65 -7.54 2.82 3.92
CA VAL A 65 -8.72 2.34 4.64
C VAL A 65 -8.52 2.53 6.14
N ARG A 66 -7.43 2.00 6.68
CA ARG A 66 -7.12 2.04 8.11
C ARG A 66 -5.66 1.67 8.39
N THR A 67 -5.24 1.98 9.61
CA THR A 67 -4.03 1.45 10.21
C THR A 67 -4.38 0.19 11.01
N ASP A 68 -3.52 -0.80 10.95
CA ASP A 68 -3.61 -2.07 11.67
C ASP A 68 -2.38 -2.16 12.57
N ARG A 69 -2.63 -2.33 13.87
CA ARG A 69 -1.59 -2.62 14.87
C ARG A 69 -1.76 -4.07 15.23
N ASP A 70 -0.87 -4.91 14.72
CA ASP A 70 -0.71 -6.25 15.30
C ASP A 70 -0.22 -6.12 16.76
#